data_AF-A0A1D6LEW9-F1
#
_entry.id   AF-A0A1D6LEW9-F1
#
_cell.length_a   1.000
_cell.length_b   1.000
_cell.length_c   1.000
_cell.angle_alpha   90.00
_cell.angle_beta   90.00
_cell.angle_gamma   90.00
#
_symmetry.space_group_name_H-M   'P 1'
#
loop_
_entity.id
_entity.type
_entity.pdbx_description
1 polymer ?
#
loop_
_entity_poly.entity_id
_entity_poly.type
_entity_poly.pdbx_seq_one_letter_code
_entity_poly.pdbx_strand_id
1 'polypeptide(L)'
;MATNLGVFCRAPRPSPASTAAAPSQSLSPSSASVHIPHSTQRGRLAAAPPLPRCVASPTIANVKDQTEAEVAMGYTMTEICDKFIEFFMYMKPETKDWRKLLVFREEWQRYRGHFYKRCQVRIHIEADPSLKQKLVVLARKVKKIDDEIEKYMELFTELRENPADINAIVARRRKDFTGDFFRHLNFLVNAYNGLDERDGIVRLGAKCLSAIHAYDCTLEQLDIESAQLKFDDILNSSSLDGACDKIKSLAKAKELDSSLILLINRAWAAAKESTTMNDKVKDIMYHIYTTTKESLKSISPPEMKLLKTPSELHKWIKMLLDSYHLNKEETDFMDARKMSDPVIIQRLTLLKEMIEEEYMKRYIHPEEEEEPMDDS
;
A
#
# COMPACT_ATOMS: atom_id res chain seq x y z
N MET A 1 -31.35 40.49 24.40
CA MET A 1 -32.23 41.24 23.48
C MET A 1 -31.63 41.09 22.08
N ALA A 2 -31.93 40.09 21.26
CA ALA A 2 -33.20 39.61 20.68
C ALA A 2 -33.77 40.51 19.57
N THR A 3 -33.54 40.11 18.30
CA THR A 3 -34.44 40.12 17.10
C THR A 3 -33.58 39.70 15.88
N ASN A 4 -33.67 38.50 15.27
CA ASN A 4 -34.70 37.87 14.40
C ASN A 4 -35.20 38.82 13.27
N LEU A 5 -35.33 38.47 11.98
CA LEU A 5 -35.68 37.23 11.28
C LEU A 5 -35.43 37.41 9.76
N GLY A 6 -35.23 36.33 9.00
CA GLY A 6 -35.21 36.39 7.52
C GLY A 6 -34.98 35.04 6.82
N VAL A 7 -35.95 34.14 6.92
CA VAL A 7 -36.04 32.82 6.27
C VAL A 7 -36.46 32.96 4.80
N PHE A 8 -35.84 32.21 3.88
CA PHE A 8 -36.49 31.82 2.62
C PHE A 8 -36.20 30.36 2.26
N CYS A 9 -37.27 29.56 2.33
CA CYS A 9 -37.38 28.20 1.85
C CYS A 9 -37.50 28.15 0.31
N ARG A 10 -36.89 27.18 -0.37
CA ARG A 10 -37.44 26.66 -1.64
C ARG A 10 -36.95 25.25 -2.00
N ALA A 11 -37.87 24.30 -2.00
CA ALA A 11 -37.94 23.16 -2.93
C ALA A 11 -39.41 23.06 -3.37
N PRO A 12 -39.73 22.60 -4.61
CA PRO A 12 -39.86 21.15 -4.83
C PRO A 12 -39.45 20.64 -6.24
N ARG A 13 -39.22 19.31 -6.32
CA ARG A 13 -39.07 18.50 -7.55
C ARG A 13 -40.31 18.51 -8.44
N PRO A 14 -40.15 18.12 -9.72
CA PRO A 14 -41.15 17.30 -10.40
C PRO A 14 -40.58 15.95 -10.89
N SER A 15 -41.45 14.94 -10.88
CA SER A 15 -41.29 13.63 -11.53
C SER A 15 -41.65 13.70 -13.03
N PRO A 16 -41.37 12.65 -13.81
CA PRO A 16 -42.50 12.03 -14.52
C PRO A 16 -42.47 10.50 -14.53
N ALA A 17 -43.68 9.93 -14.57
CA ALA A 17 -43.95 8.51 -14.73
C ALA A 17 -44.38 8.19 -16.18
N SER A 18 -43.98 6.99 -16.61
CA SER A 18 -44.59 6.02 -17.54
C SER A 18 -45.39 6.48 -18.77
N THR A 19 -45.01 5.92 -19.92
CA THR A 19 -45.96 5.47 -20.95
C THR A 19 -45.54 4.08 -21.42
N ALA A 20 -46.48 3.15 -21.36
CA ALA A 20 -46.37 1.76 -21.78
C ALA A 20 -46.95 1.58 -23.20
N ALA A 21 -46.35 0.71 -24.00
CA ALA A 21 -47.04 -0.04 -25.05
C ALA A 21 -46.26 -1.33 -25.39
N ALA A 22 -46.90 -2.48 -25.18
CA ALA A 22 -46.50 -3.83 -25.60
C ALA A 22 -47.04 -4.09 -27.05
N PRO A 23 -47.02 -5.32 -27.62
CA PRO A 23 -46.38 -6.58 -27.23
C PRO A 23 -45.60 -7.26 -28.39
N SER A 24 -44.81 -8.30 -28.12
CA SER A 24 -44.42 -9.31 -29.14
C SER A 24 -44.07 -10.64 -28.51
N GLN A 25 -44.40 -11.68 -29.26
CA GLN A 25 -44.68 -13.05 -28.87
C GLN A 25 -43.42 -13.93 -28.79
N SER A 26 -43.65 -15.11 -28.19
CA SER A 26 -42.85 -16.34 -28.17
C SER A 26 -41.82 -16.52 -29.29
N LEU A 27 -40.69 -17.16 -28.95
CA LEU A 27 -40.31 -18.49 -29.45
C LEU A 27 -38.96 -18.94 -28.86
N SER A 28 -38.94 -20.21 -28.43
CA SER A 28 -37.83 -20.97 -27.86
C SER A 28 -36.65 -21.13 -28.83
N PRO A 29 -35.41 -21.37 -28.35
CA PRO A 29 -34.40 -22.02 -29.16
C PRO A 29 -34.39 -23.53 -28.96
N SER A 30 -34.64 -24.21 -30.08
CA SER A 30 -34.49 -25.64 -30.33
C SER A 30 -33.06 -26.11 -30.00
N SER A 31 -32.93 -27.15 -29.17
CA SER A 31 -31.69 -27.91 -29.02
C SER A 31 -31.71 -29.07 -30.01
N ALA A 32 -30.76 -29.06 -30.95
CA ALA A 32 -30.58 -30.14 -31.91
C ALA A 32 -29.98 -31.37 -31.24
N SER A 33 -30.63 -32.50 -31.51
CA SER A 33 -30.29 -33.86 -31.11
C SER A 33 -29.16 -34.43 -31.98
N VAL A 34 -28.26 -35.21 -31.38
CA VAL A 34 -27.60 -36.33 -32.07
C VAL A 34 -27.69 -37.59 -31.18
N HIS A 35 -28.31 -38.62 -31.76
CA HIS A 35 -28.49 -40.00 -31.31
C HIS A 35 -27.17 -40.68 -30.85
N ILE A 36 -27.10 -41.44 -29.72
CA ILE A 36 -27.54 -42.84 -29.46
C ILE A 36 -26.73 -43.87 -30.30
N PRO A 37 -26.09 -44.94 -29.71
CA PRO A 37 -26.85 -46.04 -29.10
C PRO A 37 -26.34 -46.81 -27.87
N HIS A 38 -27.34 -47.18 -27.06
CA HIS A 38 -27.66 -48.44 -26.37
C HIS A 38 -26.67 -49.63 -26.36
N SER A 39 -26.49 -50.21 -25.16
CA SER A 39 -26.94 -51.59 -24.80
C SER A 39 -26.73 -51.83 -23.28
N THR A 40 -27.79 -51.94 -22.46
CA THR A 40 -28.42 -53.19 -21.91
C THR A 40 -27.43 -54.05 -21.11
N GLN A 41 -27.57 -54.30 -19.78
CA GLN A 41 -28.50 -55.22 -19.11
C GLN A 41 -28.19 -55.14 -17.57
N ARG A 42 -29.05 -54.71 -16.63
CA ARG A 42 -30.21 -55.31 -15.92
C ARG A 42 -29.96 -56.58 -15.07
N GLY A 43 -30.17 -56.46 -13.74
CA GLY A 43 -30.55 -57.53 -12.78
C GLY A 43 -29.89 -57.38 -11.40
N ARG A 44 -30.50 -56.72 -10.39
CA ARG A 44 -31.38 -57.24 -9.30
C ARG A 44 -30.73 -58.35 -8.43
N LEU A 45 -30.94 -58.53 -7.12
CA LEU A 45 -31.55 -57.90 -5.93
C LEU A 45 -31.29 -58.91 -4.77
N ALA A 46 -31.11 -58.47 -3.52
CA ALA A 46 -31.53 -59.11 -2.23
C ALA A 46 -30.56 -58.70 -1.09
N ALA A 47 -30.96 -57.89 -0.10
CA ALA A 47 -31.81 -58.15 1.08
C ALA A 47 -31.02 -58.66 2.32
N ALA A 48 -30.99 -57.83 3.38
CA ALA A 48 -30.51 -58.09 4.75
C ALA A 48 -31.51 -58.98 5.55
N PRO A 49 -31.26 -59.51 6.79
CA PRO A 49 -31.02 -58.75 8.07
C PRO A 49 -30.22 -59.57 9.15
N PRO A 50 -30.35 -59.41 10.49
CA PRO A 50 -30.15 -58.25 11.39
C PRO A 50 -29.08 -58.47 12.52
N LEU A 51 -28.86 -57.41 13.30
CA LEU A 51 -28.02 -57.25 14.52
C LEU A 51 -28.27 -58.23 15.69
N PRO A 52 -27.35 -58.24 16.67
CA PRO A 52 -27.76 -58.08 18.07
C PRO A 52 -27.08 -56.92 18.80
N ARG A 53 -27.88 -56.27 19.66
CA ARG A 53 -27.53 -55.31 20.71
C ARG A 53 -26.62 -55.94 21.76
N CYS A 54 -25.58 -55.22 22.18
CA CYS A 54 -25.04 -55.31 23.54
C CYS A 54 -24.65 -53.91 24.03
N VAL A 55 -25.11 -53.60 25.25
CA VAL A 55 -24.91 -52.35 25.98
C VAL A 55 -23.67 -52.53 26.87
N ALA A 56 -22.68 -51.65 26.78
CA ALA A 56 -21.67 -51.48 27.82
C ALA A 56 -21.15 -50.03 27.82
N SER A 57 -21.19 -49.44 29.02
CA SER A 57 -20.80 -48.07 29.40
C SER A 57 -19.28 -47.78 29.22
N PRO A 58 -18.85 -46.50 29.33
CA PRO A 58 -17.69 -46.00 28.60
C PRO A 58 -16.38 -46.43 29.25
N THR A 59 -15.51 -47.07 28.48
CA THR A 59 -14.09 -47.16 28.81
C THR A 59 -13.49 -45.78 28.62
N ILE A 60 -13.03 -45.17 29.72
CA ILE A 60 -12.10 -44.06 29.71
C ILE A 60 -10.85 -44.55 28.99
N ALA A 61 -10.78 -44.31 27.68
CA ALA A 61 -9.55 -44.36 26.94
C ALA A 61 -8.74 -43.14 27.38
N ASN A 62 -7.88 -43.37 28.36
CA ASN A 62 -6.84 -42.47 28.78
C ASN A 62 -5.97 -42.18 27.55
N VAL A 63 -6.23 -41.05 26.87
CA VAL A 63 -5.38 -40.54 25.79
C VAL A 63 -4.09 -40.09 26.46
N LYS A 64 -3.17 -41.05 26.63
CA LYS A 64 -1.78 -40.78 26.97
C LYS A 64 -1.19 -39.87 25.90
N ASP A 65 -0.70 -38.73 26.37
CA ASP A 65 0.32 -37.87 25.78
C ASP A 65 0.64 -38.15 24.31
N GLN A 66 0.03 -37.36 23.43
CA GLN A 66 0.77 -36.91 22.27
C GLN A 66 1.83 -35.96 22.83
N THR A 67 3.03 -36.48 23.05
CA THR A 67 4.19 -35.68 23.43
C THR A 67 4.40 -34.68 22.29
N GLU A 68 3.93 -33.44 22.47
CA GLU A 68 4.19 -32.36 21.51
C GLU A 68 5.70 -32.22 21.39
N ALA A 69 6.22 -32.40 20.17
CA ALA A 69 7.64 -32.19 19.93
C ALA A 69 8.03 -30.77 20.35
N GLU A 70 9.13 -30.66 21.09
CA GLU A 70 9.69 -29.37 21.52
C GLU A 70 9.95 -28.50 20.28
N VAL A 71 9.46 -27.25 20.28
CA VAL A 71 9.48 -26.42 19.07
C VAL A 71 10.54 -25.33 19.12
N ALA A 72 10.77 -24.73 20.30
CA ALA A 72 11.82 -23.74 20.53
C ALA A 72 12.07 -23.56 22.03
N MET A 73 13.35 -23.45 22.43
CA MET A 73 13.77 -23.06 23.79
C MET A 73 13.19 -23.92 24.93
N GLY A 74 13.02 -25.23 24.76
CA GLY A 74 12.46 -26.10 25.82
C GLY A 74 10.93 -26.08 25.93
N TYR A 75 10.23 -25.34 25.08
CA TYR A 75 8.76 -25.24 25.13
C TYR A 75 8.09 -25.97 23.96
N THR A 76 6.96 -26.58 24.28
CA THR A 76 5.99 -27.09 23.30
C THR A 76 5.26 -25.94 22.60
N MET A 77 4.69 -26.21 21.43
CA MET A 77 3.91 -25.21 20.68
C MET A 77 2.74 -24.67 21.50
N THR A 78 2.08 -25.55 22.24
CA THR A 78 0.95 -25.20 23.11
C THR A 78 1.38 -24.27 24.26
N GLU A 79 2.51 -24.53 24.91
CA GLU A 79 3.06 -23.65 25.96
C GLU A 79 3.46 -22.28 25.43
N ILE A 80 4.08 -22.22 24.25
CA ILE A 80 4.40 -20.95 23.59
C ILE A 80 3.14 -20.14 23.30
N CYS A 81 2.09 -20.78 22.77
CA CYS A 81 0.82 -20.12 22.50
C CYS A 81 0.13 -19.66 23.78
N ASP A 82 0.20 -20.45 24.86
CA ASP A 82 -0.35 -20.06 26.16
C ASP A 82 0.34 -18.83 26.74
N LYS A 83 1.67 -18.74 26.59
CA LYS A 83 2.44 -17.54 26.96
C LYS A 83 2.05 -16.33 26.12
N PHE A 84 1.84 -16.49 24.81
CA PHE A 84 1.34 -15.39 23.98
C PHE A 84 -0.05 -14.91 24.43
N ILE A 85 -0.96 -15.84 24.74
CA ILE A 85 -2.29 -15.49 25.26
C ILE A 85 -2.17 -14.72 26.56
N GLU A 86 -1.37 -15.20 27.51
CA GLU A 86 -1.14 -14.52 28.78
C GLU A 86 -0.52 -13.12 28.58
N PHE A 87 0.49 -13.03 27.73
CA PHE A 87 1.18 -11.79 27.41
C PHE A 87 0.23 -10.73 26.84
N PHE A 88 -0.55 -11.07 25.81
CA PHE A 88 -1.50 -10.14 25.22
C PHE A 88 -2.66 -9.81 26.16
N MET A 89 -3.05 -10.74 27.03
CA MET A 89 -4.17 -10.56 27.95
C MET A 89 -3.82 -9.70 29.17
N TYR A 90 -2.59 -9.78 29.69
CA TYR A 90 -2.23 -9.19 30.98
C TYR A 90 -1.03 -8.26 30.97
N MET A 91 -0.01 -8.53 30.14
CA MET A 91 1.26 -7.79 30.22
C MET A 91 1.27 -6.52 29.36
N LYS A 92 0.52 -6.51 28.25
CA LYS A 92 0.53 -5.40 27.29
C LYS A 92 -0.87 -5.12 26.75
N PRO A 93 -1.86 -4.66 27.52
CA PRO A 93 -3.25 -4.60 27.06
C PRO A 93 -3.53 -3.59 25.91
N GLU A 94 -2.58 -2.72 25.57
CA GLU A 94 -2.73 -1.73 24.51
C GLU A 94 -2.39 -2.26 23.11
N THR A 95 -3.24 -1.95 22.14
CA THR A 95 -3.09 -2.42 20.74
C THR A 95 -1.82 -1.89 20.05
N LYS A 96 -1.25 -0.77 20.53
CA LYS A 96 0.01 -0.22 20.00
C LYS A 96 1.21 -1.10 20.33
N ASP A 97 1.22 -1.70 21.51
CA ASP A 97 2.29 -2.61 21.94
C ASP A 97 2.20 -3.96 21.22
N TRP A 98 0.98 -4.41 20.88
CA TRP A 98 0.79 -5.62 20.06
C TRP A 98 1.35 -5.44 18.66
N ARG A 99 1.15 -4.25 18.06
CA ARG A 99 1.67 -3.97 16.73
C ARG A 99 3.21 -4.09 16.68
N LYS A 100 3.94 -3.77 17.74
CA LYS A 100 5.42 -3.93 17.82
C LYS A 100 5.86 -5.37 17.76
N LEU A 101 5.10 -6.26 18.39
CA LEU A 101 5.41 -7.68 18.42
C LEU A 101 5.02 -8.35 17.11
N LEU A 102 3.89 -7.96 16.54
CA LEU A 102 3.35 -8.56 15.33
C LEU A 102 4.01 -8.06 14.04
N VAL A 103 4.76 -6.95 14.07
CA VAL A 103 5.41 -6.39 12.88
C VAL A 103 6.62 -7.20 12.42
N PHE A 104 7.32 -7.86 13.34
CA PHE A 104 8.41 -8.80 13.03
C PHE A 104 7.81 -10.16 12.65
N ARG A 105 7.41 -10.24 11.38
CA ARG A 105 6.48 -11.24 10.85
C ARG A 105 7.03 -12.65 10.80
N GLU A 106 8.33 -12.84 10.69
CA GLU A 106 8.92 -14.17 10.47
C GLU A 106 8.60 -15.14 11.62
N GLU A 107 8.69 -14.66 12.85
CA GLU A 107 8.36 -15.47 14.03
C GLU A 107 6.84 -15.59 14.19
N TRP A 108 6.10 -14.48 14.07
CA TRP A 108 4.65 -14.51 14.22
C TRP A 108 3.95 -15.41 13.20
N GLN A 109 4.38 -15.42 11.93
CA GLN A 109 3.79 -16.28 10.89
C GLN A 109 3.93 -17.77 11.22
N ARG A 110 5.01 -18.17 11.91
CA ARG A 110 5.20 -19.54 12.40
C ARG A 110 4.19 -19.92 13.48
N TYR A 111 3.83 -18.98 14.36
CA TYR A 111 2.99 -19.25 15.53
C TYR A 111 1.50 -18.93 15.32
N ARG A 112 1.14 -18.03 14.40
CA ARG A 112 -0.22 -17.46 14.30
C ARG A 112 -1.32 -18.52 14.15
N GLY A 113 -1.07 -19.54 13.32
CA GLY A 113 -2.04 -20.63 13.09
C GLY A 113 -2.28 -21.45 14.36
N HIS A 114 -1.22 -21.73 15.12
CA HIS A 114 -1.31 -22.45 16.39
C HIS A 114 -1.92 -21.59 17.49
N PHE A 115 -1.59 -20.29 17.54
CA PHE A 115 -2.15 -19.34 18.49
C PHE A 115 -3.68 -19.27 18.38
N TYR A 116 -4.23 -19.13 17.17
CA TYR A 116 -5.69 -19.08 17.01
C TYR A 116 -6.36 -20.41 17.34
N LYS A 117 -5.75 -21.55 16.98
CA LYS A 117 -6.24 -22.88 17.39
C LYS A 117 -6.24 -23.01 18.91
N ARG A 118 -5.18 -22.56 19.59
CA ARG A 118 -5.07 -22.60 21.04
C ARG A 118 -6.09 -21.69 21.74
N CYS A 119 -6.30 -20.47 21.21
CA CYS A 119 -7.37 -19.58 21.67
C CYS A 119 -8.73 -20.29 21.61
N GLN A 120 -9.04 -20.96 20.50
CA GLN A 120 -10.30 -21.70 20.35
C GLN A 120 -10.43 -22.82 21.38
N VAL A 121 -9.40 -23.63 21.58
CA VAL A 121 -9.40 -24.70 22.59
C VAL A 121 -9.66 -24.13 24.00
N ARG A 122 -8.97 -23.05 24.39
CA ARG A 122 -9.22 -22.40 25.70
C ARG A 122 -10.64 -21.87 25.81
N ILE A 123 -11.18 -21.22 24.78
CA ILE A 123 -12.57 -20.71 24.77
C ILE A 123 -13.61 -21.84 24.96
N HIS A 124 -13.36 -23.03 24.41
CA HIS A 124 -14.29 -24.16 24.53
C HIS A 124 -14.28 -24.81 25.92
N ILE A 125 -13.10 -24.90 26.53
CA ILE A 125 -12.90 -25.56 27.84
C ILE A 125 -13.17 -24.59 29.00
N GLU A 126 -13.04 -23.28 28.79
CA GLU A 126 -13.22 -22.26 29.83
C GLU A 126 -14.65 -22.24 30.39
N ALA A 127 -14.75 -22.37 31.71
CA ALA A 127 -16.01 -22.40 32.44
C ALA A 127 -16.46 -21.00 32.89
N ASP A 128 -15.53 -20.10 33.21
CA ASP A 128 -15.88 -18.73 33.58
C ASP A 128 -16.37 -17.93 32.35
N PRO A 129 -17.64 -17.49 32.32
CA PRO A 129 -18.19 -16.72 31.20
C PRO A 129 -17.43 -15.40 30.96
N SER A 130 -16.90 -14.78 32.01
CA SER A 130 -16.16 -13.51 31.91
C SER A 130 -14.81 -13.71 31.23
N LEU A 131 -14.02 -14.67 31.70
CA LEU A 131 -12.74 -15.01 31.08
C LEU A 131 -12.90 -15.55 29.65
N LYS A 132 -13.93 -16.36 29.40
CA LYS A 132 -14.29 -16.83 28.06
C LYS A 132 -14.56 -15.67 27.10
N GLN A 133 -15.35 -14.67 27.53
CA GLN A 133 -15.62 -13.48 26.73
C GLN A 133 -14.34 -12.66 26.48
N LYS A 134 -13.45 -12.53 27.48
CA LYS A 134 -12.15 -11.85 27.31
C LYS A 134 -11.28 -12.54 26.27
N LEU A 135 -11.20 -13.87 26.27
CA LEU A 135 -10.46 -14.65 25.27
C LEU A 135 -11.02 -14.49 23.85
N VAL A 136 -12.35 -14.46 23.71
CA VAL A 136 -13.00 -14.19 22.41
C VAL A 136 -12.64 -12.79 21.89
N VAL A 137 -12.70 -11.78 22.75
CA VAL A 137 -12.35 -10.40 22.40
C VAL A 137 -10.87 -10.29 22.05
N LEU A 138 -10.00 -10.95 22.82
CA LEU A 138 -8.56 -11.00 22.60
C LEU A 138 -8.23 -11.56 21.21
N ALA A 139 -8.69 -12.78 20.93
CA ALA A 139 -8.43 -13.44 19.64
C ALA A 139 -8.92 -12.59 18.46
N ARG A 140 -10.10 -11.95 18.59
CA ARG A 140 -10.64 -11.06 17.56
C ARG A 140 -9.78 -9.81 17.36
N LYS A 141 -9.31 -9.17 18.45
CA LYS A 141 -8.47 -7.97 18.37
C LYS A 141 -7.10 -8.27 17.78
N VAL A 142 -6.44 -9.35 18.22
CA VAL A 142 -5.14 -9.79 17.67
C VAL A 142 -5.29 -10.08 16.18
N LYS A 143 -6.34 -10.81 15.78
CA LYS A 143 -6.63 -11.08 14.37
C LYS A 143 -6.83 -9.82 13.54
N LYS A 144 -7.60 -8.86 14.03
CA LYS A 144 -7.80 -7.59 13.35
C LYS A 144 -6.47 -6.85 13.12
N ILE A 145 -5.62 -6.80 14.13
CA ILE A 145 -4.30 -6.15 14.01
C ILE A 145 -3.39 -6.93 13.06
N ASP A 146 -3.38 -8.26 13.14
CA ASP A 146 -2.62 -9.13 12.24
C ASP A 146 -3.02 -8.90 10.78
N ASP A 147 -4.31 -8.94 10.47
CA ASP A 147 -4.86 -8.71 9.13
C ASP A 147 -4.51 -7.28 8.61
N GLU A 148 -4.56 -6.26 9.48
CA GLU A 148 -4.17 -4.88 9.14
C GLU A 148 -2.67 -4.76 8.84
N ILE A 149 -1.80 -5.29 9.71
CA ILE A 149 -0.35 -5.31 9.46
C ILE A 149 -0.08 -6.14 8.19
N GLU A 150 -0.84 -7.20 7.95
CA GLU A 150 -0.71 -8.06 6.76
C GLU A 150 -0.88 -7.25 5.49
N LYS A 151 -2.02 -6.58 5.37
CA LYS A 151 -2.35 -5.69 4.27
C LYS A 151 -1.31 -4.58 4.06
N TYR A 152 -0.89 -3.90 5.13
CA TYR A 152 0.02 -2.76 5.00
C TYR A 152 1.44 -3.20 4.61
N MET A 153 1.91 -4.33 5.14
CA MET A 153 3.23 -4.86 4.79
C MET A 153 3.27 -5.38 3.35
N GLU A 154 2.17 -5.95 2.83
CA GLU A 154 2.09 -6.34 1.42
C GLU A 154 2.30 -5.13 0.49
N LEU A 155 1.59 -4.02 0.73
CA LEU A 155 1.77 -2.78 -0.02
C LEU A 155 3.19 -2.19 0.17
N PHE A 156 3.70 -2.20 1.40
CA PHE A 156 5.05 -1.71 1.69
C PHE A 156 6.14 -2.51 0.95
N THR A 157 6.05 -3.84 0.94
CA THR A 157 6.97 -4.72 0.22
C THR A 157 6.92 -4.45 -1.28
N GLU A 158 5.72 -4.35 -1.87
CA GLU A 158 5.57 -4.04 -3.30
C GLU A 158 6.23 -2.71 -3.68
N LEU A 159 6.04 -1.67 -2.86
CA LEU A 159 6.66 -0.36 -3.04
C LEU A 159 8.18 -0.39 -2.91
N ARG A 160 8.71 -1.19 -1.98
CA ARG A 160 10.14 -1.36 -1.75
C ARG A 160 10.82 -2.12 -2.89
N GLU A 161 10.18 -3.16 -3.41
CA GLU A 161 10.69 -3.97 -4.52
C GLU A 161 10.60 -3.26 -5.87
N ASN A 162 9.63 -2.35 -6.03
CA ASN A 162 9.38 -1.63 -7.28
C ASN A 162 9.45 -0.10 -7.08
N PRO A 163 10.55 0.47 -6.57
CA PRO A 163 10.64 1.90 -6.24
C PRO A 163 10.58 2.80 -7.48
N ALA A 164 10.91 2.24 -8.65
CA ALA A 164 10.74 2.93 -9.93
C ALA A 164 9.27 3.05 -10.31
N ASP A 165 8.36 2.18 -9.86
CA ASP A 165 6.97 2.07 -10.31
C ASP A 165 5.94 2.69 -9.37
N ILE A 166 6.36 3.50 -8.38
CA ILE A 166 5.47 4.08 -7.35
C ILE A 166 4.23 4.75 -7.96
N ASN A 167 4.39 5.54 -9.03
CA ASN A 167 3.25 6.20 -9.71
C ASN A 167 2.24 5.19 -10.27
N ALA A 168 2.70 4.07 -10.82
CA ALA A 168 1.83 3.01 -11.34
C ALA A 168 1.15 2.24 -10.19
N ILE A 169 1.87 2.01 -9.08
CA ILE A 169 1.31 1.39 -7.86
C ILE A 169 0.21 2.27 -7.27
N VAL A 170 0.44 3.59 -7.15
CA VAL A 170 -0.57 4.55 -6.69
C VAL A 170 -1.78 4.55 -7.61
N ALA A 171 -1.58 4.57 -8.92
CA ALA A 171 -2.68 4.57 -9.88
C ALA A 171 -3.57 3.32 -9.78
N ARG A 172 -2.98 2.15 -9.50
CA ARG A 172 -3.69 0.87 -9.33
C ARG A 172 -4.35 0.74 -7.95
N ARG A 173 -3.60 1.08 -6.89
CA ARG A 173 -3.95 0.79 -5.50
C ARG A 173 -4.33 2.03 -4.71
N ARG A 174 -4.77 3.12 -5.35
CA ARG A 174 -5.07 4.40 -4.70
C ARG A 174 -5.88 4.28 -3.40
N LYS A 175 -6.86 3.37 -3.37
CA LYS A 175 -7.72 3.08 -2.19
C LYS A 175 -6.98 2.50 -0.97
N ASP A 176 -5.82 1.86 -1.18
CA ASP A 176 -5.01 1.26 -0.12
C ASP A 176 -4.08 2.29 0.54
N PHE A 177 -3.79 3.41 -0.13
CA PHE A 177 -3.04 4.53 0.43
C PHE A 177 -3.93 5.38 1.36
N THR A 178 -4.10 4.88 2.57
CA THR A 178 -4.92 5.49 3.62
C THR A 178 -4.05 6.16 4.69
N GLY A 179 -4.64 7.02 5.52
CA GLY A 179 -3.95 7.56 6.69
C GLY A 179 -3.43 6.48 7.65
N ASP A 180 -4.11 5.33 7.74
CA ASP A 180 -3.65 4.18 8.52
C ASP A 180 -2.39 3.52 7.95
N PHE A 181 -2.29 3.42 6.63
CA PHE A 181 -1.07 2.95 5.97
C PHE A 181 0.13 3.86 6.32
N PHE A 182 -0.03 5.18 6.25
CA PHE A 182 1.05 6.11 6.61
C PHE A 182 1.37 6.11 8.10
N ARG A 183 0.37 5.91 8.97
CA ARG A 183 0.61 5.63 10.40
C ARG A 183 1.44 4.36 10.59
N HIS A 184 1.19 3.32 9.78
CA HIS A 184 1.99 2.10 9.82
C HIS A 184 3.43 2.31 9.33
N LEU A 185 3.65 3.10 8.27
CA LEU A 185 5.02 3.46 7.85
C LEU A 185 5.79 4.20 8.94
N ASN A 186 5.16 5.19 9.59
CA ASN A 186 5.79 5.91 10.69
C ASN A 186 6.04 4.98 11.90
N PHE A 187 5.14 4.03 12.12
CA PHE A 187 5.36 2.98 13.10
C PHE A 187 6.59 2.10 12.76
N LEU A 188 6.78 1.72 11.49
CA LEU A 188 7.97 0.97 11.05
C LEU A 188 9.25 1.77 11.26
N VAL A 189 9.25 3.07 10.96
CA VAL A 189 10.40 3.95 11.25
C VAL A 189 10.80 3.86 12.73
N ASN A 190 9.84 3.78 13.64
CA ASN A 190 10.13 3.66 15.07
C ASN A 190 10.49 2.24 15.52
N ALA A 191 10.15 1.22 14.73
CA ALA A 191 10.42 -0.18 15.05
C ALA A 191 11.81 -0.65 14.55
N TYR A 192 12.31 -0.07 13.45
CA TYR A 192 13.64 -0.36 12.93
C TYR A 192 14.71 0.44 13.68
N ASN A 193 15.80 -0.24 14.04
CA ASN A 193 16.91 0.38 14.77
C ASN A 193 17.95 1.03 13.83
N GLY A 194 18.07 0.54 12.60
CA GLY A 194 19.08 1.03 11.65
C GLY A 194 18.66 2.34 10.96
N LEU A 195 19.60 3.28 10.88
CA LEU A 195 19.37 4.60 10.31
C LEU A 195 19.00 4.53 8.82
N ASP A 196 19.67 3.67 8.06
CA ASP A 196 19.46 3.51 6.63
C ASP A 196 18.07 2.95 6.31
N GLU A 197 17.58 1.97 7.10
CA GLU A 197 16.23 1.43 6.94
C GLU A 197 15.18 2.48 7.26
N ARG A 198 15.37 3.23 8.35
CA ARG A 198 14.45 4.31 8.75
C ARG A 198 14.35 5.38 7.67
N ASP A 199 15.49 5.88 7.20
CA ASP A 199 15.57 6.88 6.14
C ASP A 199 15.00 6.34 4.80
N GLY A 200 15.25 5.07 4.50
CA GLY A 200 14.59 4.33 3.41
C GLY A 200 13.07 4.41 3.48
N ILE A 201 12.47 4.11 4.63
CA ILE A 201 11.01 4.15 4.85
C ILE A 201 10.46 5.59 4.74
N VAL A 202 11.15 6.57 5.34
CA VAL A 202 10.73 7.98 5.29
C VAL A 202 10.71 8.49 3.85
N ARG A 203 11.78 8.25 3.07
CA ARG A 203 11.84 8.65 1.66
C ARG A 203 10.79 7.94 0.82
N LEU A 204 10.54 6.67 1.07
CA LEU A 204 9.49 5.92 0.37
C LEU A 204 8.11 6.54 0.66
N GLY A 205 7.84 6.86 1.92
CA GLY A 205 6.61 7.56 2.34
C GLY A 205 6.43 8.90 1.63
N ALA A 206 7.47 9.73 1.57
CA ALA A 206 7.45 11.02 0.87
C ALA A 206 7.17 10.87 -0.64
N LYS A 207 7.82 9.89 -1.30
CA LYS A 207 7.55 9.57 -2.71
C LYS A 207 6.10 9.13 -2.93
N CYS A 208 5.55 8.31 -2.03
CA CYS A 208 4.15 7.89 -2.11
C CYS A 208 3.20 9.08 -1.99
N LEU A 209 3.41 9.98 -1.02
CA LEU A 209 2.58 11.18 -0.84
C LEU A 209 2.63 12.09 -2.07
N SER A 210 3.81 12.31 -2.63
CA SER A 210 3.99 13.08 -3.86
C SER A 210 3.25 12.44 -5.05
N ALA A 211 3.37 11.12 -5.21
CA ALA A 211 2.67 10.37 -6.26
C ALA A 211 1.15 10.38 -6.08
N ILE A 212 0.65 10.27 -4.84
CA ILE A 212 -0.79 10.37 -4.52
C ILE A 212 -1.32 11.75 -4.87
N HIS A 213 -0.63 12.81 -4.44
CA HIS A 213 -1.03 14.18 -4.73
C HIS A 213 -1.08 14.42 -6.24
N ALA A 214 -0.05 13.99 -6.98
CA ALA A 214 -0.05 14.07 -8.44
C ALA A 214 -1.22 13.30 -9.06
N TYR A 215 -1.53 12.10 -8.58
CA TYR A 215 -2.66 11.29 -9.06
C TYR A 215 -4.02 11.93 -8.75
N ASP A 216 -4.21 12.50 -7.55
CA ASP A 216 -5.48 13.11 -7.15
C ASP A 216 -5.73 14.42 -7.89
N CYS A 217 -4.72 15.31 -7.97
CA CYS A 217 -4.84 16.56 -8.72
C CYS A 217 -5.08 16.33 -10.21
N THR A 218 -4.46 15.31 -10.80
CA THR A 218 -4.71 14.96 -12.20
C THR A 218 -6.14 14.51 -12.42
N LEU A 219 -6.71 13.70 -11.53
CA LEU A 219 -8.12 13.32 -11.62
C LEU A 219 -9.08 14.50 -11.54
N GLU A 220 -8.78 15.51 -10.73
CA GLU A 220 -9.62 16.71 -10.60
C GLU A 220 -9.54 17.62 -11.84
N GLN A 221 -8.40 17.61 -12.55
CA GLN A 221 -8.11 18.47 -13.70
C GLN A 221 -8.18 17.72 -15.05
N LEU A 222 -8.75 16.51 -15.05
CA LEU A 222 -8.60 15.57 -16.14
C LEU A 222 -9.41 16.00 -17.38
N ASP A 223 -8.71 16.47 -18.42
CA ASP A 223 -9.24 16.43 -19.80
C ASP A 223 -9.05 15.02 -20.34
N ILE A 224 -9.99 14.14 -19.94
CA ILE A 224 -9.93 12.70 -20.26
C ILE A 224 -9.98 12.49 -21.77
N GLU A 225 -10.80 13.27 -22.47
CA GLU A 225 -11.05 13.07 -23.91
C GLU A 225 -9.81 13.40 -24.73
N SER A 226 -9.16 14.54 -24.47
CA SER A 226 -7.91 14.92 -25.14
C SER A 226 -6.78 13.94 -24.83
N ALA A 227 -6.63 13.54 -23.57
CA ALA A 227 -5.60 12.59 -23.16
C ALA A 227 -5.83 11.19 -23.75
N GLN A 228 -7.09 10.75 -23.83
CA GLN A 228 -7.46 9.47 -24.43
C GLN A 228 -7.16 9.46 -25.94
N LEU A 229 -7.50 10.53 -26.66
CA LEU A 229 -7.18 10.67 -28.08
C LEU A 229 -5.67 10.59 -28.35
N LYS A 230 -4.86 11.29 -27.55
CA LYS A 230 -3.39 11.21 -27.65
C LYS A 230 -2.88 9.81 -27.35
N PHE A 231 -3.46 9.12 -26.36
CA PHE A 231 -3.04 7.77 -26.01
C PHE A 231 -3.41 6.76 -27.11
N ASP A 232 -4.62 6.82 -27.64
CA ASP A 232 -5.07 5.99 -28.75
C ASP A 232 -4.20 6.23 -30.00
N ASP A 233 -3.81 7.48 -30.26
CA ASP A 233 -2.92 7.87 -31.35
C ASP A 233 -1.46 7.36 -31.15
N ILE A 234 -1.01 7.18 -29.91
CA ILE A 234 0.26 6.46 -29.61
C ILE A 234 0.10 4.97 -29.88
N LEU A 235 -0.99 4.35 -29.40
CA LEU A 235 -1.23 2.90 -29.53
C LEU A 235 -1.47 2.46 -30.98
N ASN A 236 -2.05 3.32 -31.81
CA ASN A 236 -2.28 3.08 -33.24
C ASN A 236 -1.03 3.32 -34.12
N SER A 237 0.14 3.57 -33.51
CA SER A 237 1.38 3.70 -34.27
C SER A 237 1.71 2.40 -35.02
N SER A 238 2.19 2.52 -36.26
CA SER A 238 2.51 1.36 -37.12
C SER A 238 3.65 0.47 -36.59
N SER A 239 4.43 0.95 -35.62
CA SER A 239 5.51 0.21 -34.97
C SER A 239 5.73 0.68 -33.53
N LEU A 240 6.41 -0.14 -32.72
CA LEU A 240 6.80 0.21 -31.35
C LEU A 240 7.74 1.42 -31.31
N ASP A 241 8.71 1.47 -32.22
CA ASP A 241 9.63 2.61 -32.34
C ASP A 241 8.86 3.89 -32.68
N GLY A 242 7.87 3.80 -33.58
CA GLY A 242 6.99 4.91 -33.91
C GLY A 242 6.20 5.43 -32.70
N ALA A 243 5.68 4.53 -31.87
CA ALA A 243 4.99 4.90 -30.62
C ALA A 243 5.96 5.61 -29.64
N CYS A 244 7.16 5.08 -29.47
CA CYS A 244 8.19 5.66 -28.61
C CYS A 244 8.63 7.06 -29.09
N ASP A 245 8.80 7.25 -30.40
CA ASP A 245 9.19 8.56 -30.97
C ASP A 245 8.05 9.59 -30.85
N LYS A 246 6.80 9.14 -30.88
CA LYS A 246 5.64 9.99 -30.63
C LYS A 246 5.61 10.49 -29.18
N ILE A 247 5.88 9.61 -28.21
CA ILE A 247 6.01 9.99 -26.79
C ILE A 247 7.13 11.04 -26.62
N LYS A 248 8.30 10.82 -27.23
CA LYS A 248 9.42 11.77 -27.18
C LYS A 248 9.02 13.12 -27.80
N SER A 249 8.26 13.12 -28.88
CA SER A 249 7.78 14.34 -29.55
C SER A 249 6.77 15.10 -28.69
N LEU A 250 5.81 14.41 -28.07
CA LEU A 250 4.86 14.99 -27.12
C LEU A 250 5.58 15.60 -25.91
N ALA A 251 6.63 14.94 -25.40
CA ALA A 251 7.45 15.49 -24.32
C ALA A 251 8.15 16.80 -24.74
N LYS A 252 8.76 16.84 -25.93
CA LYS A 252 9.41 18.05 -26.47
C LYS A 252 8.42 19.20 -26.69
N ALA A 253 7.21 18.89 -27.14
CA ALA A 253 6.14 19.86 -27.33
C ALA A 253 5.48 20.34 -26.03
N LYS A 254 5.86 19.78 -24.86
CA LYS A 254 5.19 19.99 -23.56
C LYS A 254 3.72 19.57 -23.56
N GLU A 255 3.36 18.64 -24.45
CA GLU A 255 2.02 18.07 -24.59
C GLU A 255 1.89 16.68 -23.95
N LEU A 256 2.99 16.13 -23.42
CA LEU A 256 3.00 15.00 -22.51
C LEU A 256 2.51 15.46 -21.12
N ASP A 257 1.24 15.85 -21.08
CA ASP A 257 0.59 16.41 -19.91
C ASP A 257 0.28 15.35 -18.85
N SER A 258 -0.07 15.84 -17.66
CA SER A 258 -0.29 14.99 -16.49
C SER A 258 -1.45 13.99 -16.67
N SER A 259 -2.47 14.31 -17.49
CA SER A 259 -3.59 13.43 -17.79
C SER A 259 -3.15 12.27 -18.69
N LEU A 260 -2.36 12.55 -19.72
CA LEU A 260 -1.79 11.51 -20.59
C LEU A 260 -0.81 10.60 -19.83
N ILE A 261 0.04 11.18 -18.97
CA ILE A 261 0.95 10.41 -18.10
C ILE A 261 0.15 9.48 -17.18
N LEU A 262 -0.97 9.95 -16.63
CA LEU A 262 -1.84 9.14 -15.78
C LEU A 262 -2.43 7.95 -16.54
N LEU A 263 -2.96 8.17 -17.75
CA LEU A 263 -3.52 7.10 -18.58
C LEU A 263 -2.48 6.02 -18.91
N ILE A 264 -1.27 6.42 -19.30
CA ILE A 264 -0.16 5.50 -19.59
C ILE A 264 0.20 4.68 -18.34
N ASN A 265 0.29 5.32 -17.16
CA ASN A 265 0.57 4.61 -15.90
C ASN A 265 -0.52 3.60 -15.54
N ARG A 266 -1.80 3.94 -15.75
CA ARG A 266 -2.93 3.04 -15.52
C ARG A 266 -2.92 1.86 -16.49
N ALA A 267 -2.67 2.11 -17.77
CA ALA A 267 -2.61 1.08 -18.80
C ALA A 267 -1.47 0.09 -18.53
N TRP A 268 -0.27 0.58 -18.17
CA TRP A 268 0.84 -0.28 -17.75
C TRP A 268 0.51 -1.08 -16.49
N ALA A 269 -0.08 -0.43 -15.48
CA ALA A 269 -0.47 -1.11 -14.25
C ALA A 269 -1.46 -2.26 -14.51
N ALA A 270 -2.49 -2.02 -15.34
CA ALA A 270 -3.46 -3.04 -15.73
C ALA A 270 -2.81 -4.16 -16.56
N ALA A 271 -1.84 -3.82 -17.42
CA ALA A 271 -1.12 -4.80 -18.22
C ALA A 271 -0.24 -5.72 -17.38
N LYS A 272 0.52 -5.15 -16.43
CA LYS A 272 1.41 -5.89 -15.52
C LYS A 272 0.64 -6.90 -14.65
N GLU A 273 -0.56 -6.52 -14.18
CA GLU A 273 -1.39 -7.35 -13.30
C GLU A 273 -2.23 -8.41 -14.03
N SER A 274 -2.48 -8.21 -15.33
CA SER A 274 -3.31 -9.14 -16.10
C SER A 274 -2.63 -10.50 -16.27
N THR A 275 -3.27 -11.55 -15.77
CA THR A 275 -2.84 -12.94 -15.99
C THR A 275 -3.23 -13.48 -17.36
N THR A 276 -4.17 -12.82 -18.04
CA THR A 276 -4.73 -13.26 -19.33
C THR A 276 -4.17 -12.48 -20.52
N MET A 277 -3.46 -11.37 -20.29
CA MET A 277 -2.88 -10.57 -21.37
C MET A 277 -1.62 -11.21 -21.93
N ASN A 278 -1.50 -11.24 -23.27
CA ASN A 278 -0.35 -11.76 -24.00
C ASN A 278 0.94 -10.99 -23.63
N ASP A 279 2.04 -11.72 -23.44
CA ASP A 279 3.34 -11.16 -23.08
C ASP A 279 3.83 -10.11 -24.09
N LYS A 280 3.55 -10.28 -25.38
CA LYS A 280 3.88 -9.26 -26.40
C LYS A 280 3.19 -7.93 -26.15
N VAL A 281 1.94 -7.96 -25.66
CA VAL A 281 1.19 -6.73 -25.33
C VAL A 281 1.75 -6.09 -24.06
N LYS A 282 2.16 -6.91 -23.07
CA LYS A 282 2.84 -6.42 -21.87
C LYS A 282 4.18 -5.76 -22.21
N ASP A 283 4.97 -6.35 -23.09
CA ASP A 283 6.24 -5.79 -23.54
C ASP A 283 6.06 -4.45 -24.26
N ILE A 284 5.09 -4.35 -25.19
CA ILE A 284 4.75 -3.09 -25.86
C ILE A 284 4.37 -2.02 -24.84
N MET A 285 3.48 -2.35 -23.90
CA MET A 285 3.03 -1.40 -22.88
C MET A 285 4.17 -1.00 -21.92
N TYR A 286 5.06 -1.94 -21.60
CA TYR A 286 6.27 -1.68 -20.80
C TYR A 286 7.17 -0.66 -21.50
N HIS A 287 7.44 -0.84 -22.80
CA HIS A 287 8.27 0.07 -23.59
C HIS A 287 7.66 1.47 -23.71
N ILE A 288 6.34 1.58 -23.90
CA ILE A 288 5.64 2.86 -23.89
C ILE A 288 5.84 3.55 -22.52
N TYR A 289 5.59 2.82 -21.43
CA TYR A 289 5.73 3.33 -20.07
C TYR A 289 7.16 3.76 -19.73
N THR A 290 8.18 2.95 -20.06
CA THR A 290 9.59 3.29 -19.80
C THR A 290 10.02 4.50 -20.62
N THR A 291 9.63 4.58 -21.89
CA THR A 291 9.90 5.74 -22.75
C THR A 291 9.25 7.01 -22.21
N THR A 292 8.02 6.94 -21.71
CA THR A 292 7.36 8.08 -21.03
C THR A 292 8.16 8.54 -19.82
N LYS A 293 8.63 7.61 -18.98
CA LYS A 293 9.44 7.95 -17.80
C LYS A 293 10.78 8.57 -18.15
N GLU A 294 11.46 8.05 -19.15
CA GLU A 294 12.73 8.59 -19.63
C GLU A 294 12.55 9.97 -20.24
N SER A 295 11.51 10.15 -21.05
CA SER A 295 11.16 11.44 -21.65
C SER A 295 10.88 12.49 -20.58
N LEU A 296 10.17 12.13 -19.50
CA LEU A 296 9.89 13.03 -18.37
C LEU A 296 11.18 13.46 -17.65
N LYS A 297 12.14 12.55 -17.46
CA LYS A 297 13.47 12.87 -16.90
C LYS A 297 14.28 13.79 -17.82
N SER A 298 14.07 13.69 -19.13
CA SER A 298 14.79 14.49 -20.13
C SER A 298 14.30 15.94 -20.17
N ILE A 299 13.00 16.18 -19.99
CA ILE A 299 12.38 17.52 -19.98
C ILE A 299 12.36 18.20 -18.60
N SER A 300 12.74 17.47 -17.54
CA SER A 300 12.96 18.04 -16.22
C SER A 300 14.01 19.16 -16.28
N PRO A 301 13.73 20.35 -15.70
CA PRO A 301 14.69 21.44 -15.63
C PRO A 301 16.04 20.96 -15.06
N PRO A 302 17.19 21.41 -15.58
CA PRO A 302 18.51 21.06 -15.06
C PRO A 302 18.64 21.32 -13.55
N GLU A 303 17.97 22.35 -13.05
CA GLU A 303 17.91 22.77 -11.65
C GLU A 303 17.34 21.67 -10.74
N MET A 304 16.37 20.89 -11.23
CA MET A 304 15.80 19.76 -10.48
C MET A 304 16.74 18.53 -10.46
N LYS A 305 17.70 18.45 -11.40
CA LYS A 305 18.78 17.45 -11.37
C LYS A 305 19.90 17.84 -10.39
N LEU A 306 20.08 19.14 -10.15
CA LEU A 306 21.07 19.71 -9.23
C LEU A 306 20.72 19.50 -7.75
N LEU A 307 19.44 19.37 -7.38
CA LEU A 307 19.01 19.13 -5.98
C LEU A 307 19.20 17.69 -5.47
N LYS A 308 19.98 16.86 -6.18
CA LYS A 308 20.14 15.43 -5.85
C LYS A 308 21.02 15.15 -4.64
N THR A 309 21.89 16.08 -4.24
CA THR A 309 22.82 15.88 -3.12
C THR A 309 22.48 16.81 -1.95
N PRO A 310 22.70 16.35 -0.71
CA PRO A 310 22.55 17.22 0.47
C PRO A 310 23.37 18.51 0.37
N SER A 311 24.54 18.47 -0.28
CA SER A 311 25.43 19.64 -0.47
C SER A 311 24.84 20.71 -1.38
N GLU A 312 24.24 20.31 -2.50
CA GLU A 312 23.63 21.25 -3.43
C GLU A 312 22.31 21.79 -2.86
N LEU A 313 21.51 20.94 -2.20
CA LEU A 313 20.30 21.39 -1.50
C LEU A 313 20.63 22.42 -0.40
N HIS A 314 21.68 22.16 0.39
CA HIS A 314 22.19 23.09 1.39
C HIS A 314 22.59 24.44 0.78
N LYS A 315 23.35 24.42 -0.32
CA LYS A 315 23.80 25.63 -1.03
C LYS A 315 22.62 26.48 -1.51
N TRP A 316 21.57 25.87 -2.06
CA TRP A 316 20.36 26.57 -2.50
C TRP A 316 19.54 27.13 -1.34
N ILE A 317 19.34 26.35 -0.27
CA ILE A 317 18.63 26.82 0.92
C ILE A 317 19.39 28.00 1.55
N LYS A 318 20.72 27.90 1.65
CA LYS A 318 21.58 28.98 2.14
C LYS A 318 21.45 30.23 1.27
N MET A 319 21.54 30.10 -0.06
CA MET A 319 21.38 31.24 -0.98
C MET A 319 20.00 31.91 -0.85
N LEU A 320 18.93 31.11 -0.71
CA LEU A 320 17.57 31.63 -0.55
C LEU A 320 17.40 32.37 0.79
N LEU A 321 17.92 31.81 1.88
CA LEU A 321 17.91 32.45 3.20
C LEU A 321 18.76 33.72 3.21
N ASP A 322 19.96 33.67 2.60
CA ASP A 322 20.86 34.83 2.49
C ASP A 322 20.18 35.93 1.68
N SER A 323 19.53 35.62 0.56
CA SER A 323 18.75 36.61 -0.23
C SER A 323 17.56 37.20 0.54
N TYR A 324 16.91 36.40 1.39
CA TYR A 324 15.83 36.87 2.28
C TYR A 324 16.36 37.81 3.37
N HIS A 325 17.57 37.55 3.89
CA HIS A 325 18.17 38.31 4.98
C HIS A 325 19.01 39.52 4.53
N LEU A 326 19.58 39.52 3.30
CA LEU A 326 20.47 40.59 2.81
C LEU A 326 19.75 41.82 2.22
N ASN A 327 18.43 41.82 2.11
CA ASN A 327 17.76 42.85 1.33
C ASN A 327 17.54 44.15 2.12
N LYS A 328 18.57 45.01 2.18
CA LYS A 328 18.44 46.40 2.64
C LYS A 328 18.27 47.43 1.51
N GLU A 329 18.54 47.09 0.25
CA GLU A 329 18.41 48.01 -0.88
C GLU A 329 18.42 47.24 -2.21
N GLU A 330 17.25 46.86 -2.74
CA GLU A 330 16.89 46.96 -4.17
C GLU A 330 15.45 46.48 -4.41
N THR A 331 14.73 47.26 -5.22
CA THR A 331 13.28 47.29 -5.37
C THR A 331 12.65 46.11 -6.13
N ASP A 332 13.44 45.18 -6.64
CA ASP A 332 12.92 44.08 -7.49
C ASP A 332 12.47 42.83 -6.69
N PHE A 333 12.70 42.80 -5.37
CA PHE A 333 12.40 41.64 -4.52
C PHE A 333 11.31 41.90 -3.46
N MET A 334 10.63 43.05 -3.48
CA MET A 334 9.42 43.26 -2.65
C MET A 334 8.35 42.18 -2.91
N ASP A 335 8.34 41.61 -4.11
CA ASP A 335 7.47 40.48 -4.46
C ASP A 335 7.88 39.16 -3.78
N ALA A 336 9.17 38.90 -3.54
CA ALA A 336 9.60 37.69 -2.85
C ALA A 336 9.21 37.67 -1.36
N ARG A 337 9.17 38.85 -0.71
CA ARG A 337 8.64 38.99 0.66
C ARG A 337 7.12 38.82 0.72
N LYS A 338 6.40 39.20 -0.35
CA LYS A 338 4.97 38.90 -0.54
C LYS A 338 4.71 37.44 -0.91
N MET A 339 5.69 36.72 -1.44
CA MET A 339 5.57 35.32 -1.87
C MET A 339 6.06 34.30 -0.83
N SER A 340 6.75 34.72 0.23
CA SER A 340 7.39 33.79 1.20
C SER A 340 6.78 33.93 2.60
N ASP A 341 5.95 32.97 2.98
CA ASP A 341 5.34 32.85 4.32
C ASP A 341 6.45 32.73 5.40
N PRO A 342 6.38 33.48 6.53
CA PRO A 342 7.33 33.34 7.65
C PRO A 342 7.53 31.89 8.12
N VAL A 343 6.49 31.06 8.01
CA VAL A 343 6.54 29.62 8.31
C VAL A 343 7.45 28.88 7.33
N ILE A 344 7.50 29.28 6.06
CA ILE A 344 8.38 28.68 5.04
C ILE A 344 9.83 29.04 5.33
N ILE A 345 10.13 30.29 5.66
CA ILE A 345 11.50 30.71 6.04
C ILE A 345 11.97 29.93 7.27
N GLN A 346 11.12 29.81 8.30
CA GLN A 346 11.49 29.06 9.49
C GLN A 346 11.73 27.57 9.20
N ARG A 347 10.91 26.96 8.33
CA ARG A 347 11.12 25.58 7.86
C ARG A 347 12.41 25.42 7.06
N LEU A 348 12.75 26.38 6.20
CA LEU A 348 13.98 26.37 5.42
C LEU A 348 15.22 26.53 6.31
N THR A 349 15.16 27.38 7.34
CA THR A 349 16.22 27.49 8.35
C THR A 349 16.45 26.16 9.08
N LEU A 350 15.37 25.53 9.56
CA LEU A 350 15.47 24.22 10.22
C LEU A 350 16.01 23.13 9.27
N LEU A 351 15.58 23.15 8.02
CA LEU A 351 16.06 22.21 7.00
C LEU A 351 17.55 22.42 6.70
N LYS A 352 18.02 23.67 6.65
CA LYS A 352 19.45 24.00 6.50
C LYS A 352 20.26 23.43 7.66
N GLU A 353 19.86 23.72 8.89
CA GLU A 353 20.55 23.27 10.11
C GLU A 353 20.63 21.75 10.17
N MET A 354 19.53 21.06 9.86
CA MET A 354 19.48 19.59 9.82
C MET A 354 20.43 19.00 8.76
N ILE A 355 20.51 19.62 7.57
CA ILE A 355 21.43 19.16 6.52
C ILE A 355 22.89 19.40 6.93
N GLU A 356 23.19 20.54 7.54
CA GLU A 356 24.54 20.84 8.05
C GLU A 356 24.96 19.83 9.13
N GLU A 357 24.06 19.54 10.05
CA GLU A 357 24.29 18.63 11.18
C GLU A 357 24.47 17.18 10.74
N GLU A 358 23.56 16.65 9.94
CA GLU A 358 23.54 15.23 9.59
C GLU A 358 24.53 14.89 8.45
N TYR A 359 24.79 15.83 7.53
CA TYR A 359 25.50 15.52 6.28
C TYR A 359 26.76 16.36 6.03
N MET A 360 26.96 17.51 6.69
CA MET A 360 28.14 18.37 6.45
C MET A 360 29.19 18.35 7.57
N LYS A 361 28.86 17.83 8.77
CA LYS A 361 29.80 17.75 9.91
C LYS A 361 31.08 16.92 9.65
N ARG A 362 31.14 16.09 8.60
CA ARG A 362 32.37 15.35 8.21
C ARG A 362 33.32 16.10 7.28
N TYR A 363 32.96 17.28 6.77
CA TYR A 363 33.81 18.06 5.87
C TYR A 363 34.59 19.21 6.54
N ILE A 364 34.49 19.34 7.88
CA ILE A 364 35.11 20.45 8.62
C ILE A 364 36.34 20.02 9.46
N HIS A 365 36.63 18.71 9.58
CA HIS A 365 37.88 18.25 10.21
C HIS A 365 38.54 17.10 9.42
N PRO A 366 39.31 17.40 8.37
CA PRO A 366 40.45 16.57 8.00
C PRO A 366 41.62 16.88 8.95
N GLU A 367 42.24 15.84 9.50
CA GLU A 367 43.46 15.86 10.35
C GLU A 367 43.28 16.23 11.83
N GLU A 368 43.16 15.19 12.65
CA GLU A 368 43.94 14.98 13.88
C GLU A 368 43.86 13.47 14.18
N GLU A 369 44.47 12.66 13.30
CA GLU A 369 44.92 11.33 13.71
C GLU A 369 46.23 11.56 14.49
N GLU A 370 46.14 11.51 15.82
CA GLU A 370 47.29 11.39 16.69
C GLU A 370 48.06 10.12 16.29
N GLU A 371 49.23 10.29 15.68
CA GLU A 371 50.19 9.19 15.58
C GLU A 371 50.68 8.84 17.00
N PRO A 372 50.61 7.56 17.41
CA PRO A 372 51.22 7.15 18.65
C PRO A 372 52.74 7.18 18.49
N MET A 373 53.40 8.02 19.30
CA MET A 373 54.84 7.93 19.52
C MET A 373 55.20 6.50 19.92
N ASP A 374 56.00 5.84 19.09
CA ASP A 374 56.74 4.63 19.48
C ASP A 374 58.19 5.02 19.76
N ASP A 375 58.57 4.86 21.02
CA ASP A 375 59.92 5.00 21.56
C ASP A 375 60.80 3.83 21.08
N SER A 376 61.83 4.11 20.27
CA SER A 376 63.16 3.44 20.29
C SER A 376 64.15 4.07 19.31
#